data_AF-A0A1Y4GSC2-F1
#
_entry.id   AF-A0A1Y4GSC2-F1
#
_cell.length_a   1.000
_cell.length_b   1.000
_cell.length_c   1.000
_cell.angle_alpha   90.00
_cell.angle_beta   90.00
_cell.angle_gamma   90.00
#
_symmetry.space_group_name_H-M   'P 1'
#
loop_
_entity.id
_entity.type
_entity.pdbx_description
1 polymer ?
#
loop_
_entity_poly.entity_id
_entity_poly.type
_entity_poly.pdbx_seq_one_letter_code
_entity_poly.pdbx_strand_id
1 'polypeptide(L)'
;MGLLKNRIIKMGCDFWIDTEEDAPSVVTRMTGVQPSWATTKGEIFRTRPHNAIPGKVIPGKFFKQNLWELSGTAYFEKDDHLIPFKSIDMLEMIEKQKSSFQKIFRNYKYKCLLHFCYTNRHKLQFRIPPELWKRIAPYGLLVDFDLYLLSKSKKNNINRIKTGTEMGCTLYIETGKNDPVIVTEMTGVSPTRIKRKGYPDIPYTELGTHPVFDEKNVWFYDTFDNRKASKYFDLVYQSTEILDLVESRLESFRKVFRRFKNSGLILHCSMGHYNFQFRIRPDMWQRIAKLNIPVDFYLYYISTPYFDD
;
A
#
# COMPACT_ATOMS: atom_id res chain seq x y z
N MET A 1 -36.73 -11.03 -7.88
CA MET A 1 -35.49 -10.36 -8.32
C MET A 1 -35.13 -9.30 -7.29
N GLY A 2 -33.98 -9.42 -6.62
CA GLY A 2 -33.51 -8.40 -5.68
C GLY A 2 -32.55 -8.97 -4.64
N LEU A 3 -31.49 -8.19 -4.35
CA LEU A 3 -30.45 -8.35 -3.30
C LEU A 3 -29.18 -9.14 -3.70
N LEU A 4 -28.03 -8.45 -3.62
CA LEU A 4 -26.60 -8.87 -3.73
C LEU A 4 -25.76 -8.46 -4.97
N LYS A 5 -26.15 -7.45 -5.76
CA LYS A 5 -25.34 -7.04 -6.93
C LYS A 5 -24.25 -5.98 -6.70
N ASN A 6 -24.12 -5.37 -5.52
CA ASN A 6 -23.40 -4.10 -5.39
C ASN A 6 -22.22 -4.16 -4.40
N ARG A 7 -21.00 -4.07 -4.96
CA ARG A 7 -19.70 -3.74 -4.32
C ARG A 7 -19.17 -4.78 -3.32
N ILE A 8 -18.30 -5.66 -3.82
CA ILE A 8 -17.55 -6.62 -2.99
C ILE A 8 -16.13 -6.10 -2.90
N ILE A 9 -15.72 -5.67 -1.71
CA ILE A 9 -14.31 -5.51 -1.35
C ILE A 9 -13.98 -6.68 -0.44
N LYS A 10 -13.07 -7.57 -0.86
CA LYS A 10 -12.47 -8.58 0.01
C LYS A 10 -11.03 -8.18 0.28
N MET A 11 -10.69 -7.96 1.54
CA MET A 11 -9.33 -7.60 1.95
C MET A 11 -8.84 -8.48 3.07
N GLY A 12 -7.53 -8.62 3.20
CA GLY A 12 -6.91 -9.33 4.32
C GLY A 12 -5.39 -9.20 4.28
N CYS A 13 -4.75 -9.80 5.28
CA CYS A 13 -3.30 -9.87 5.35
C CYS A 13 -2.87 -11.30 5.69
N ASP A 14 -1.96 -11.86 4.91
CA ASP A 14 -1.30 -13.13 5.20
C ASP A 14 0.14 -12.86 5.64
N PHE A 15 0.69 -13.75 6.46
CA PHE A 15 2.10 -13.73 6.84
C PHE A 15 2.79 -14.97 6.30
N TRP A 16 3.88 -14.74 5.57
CA TRP A 16 4.61 -15.76 4.84
C TRP A 16 6.06 -15.81 5.28
N ILE A 17 6.58 -17.03 5.39
CA ILE A 17 8.00 -17.31 5.52
C ILE A 17 8.36 -18.29 4.41
N ASP A 18 9.24 -17.85 3.52
CA ASP A 18 9.94 -18.76 2.60
C ASP A 18 11.07 -19.41 3.40
N THR A 19 10.94 -20.72 3.59
CA THR A 19 11.91 -21.52 4.36
C THR A 19 13.06 -22.02 3.50
N GLU A 20 13.18 -21.52 2.27
CA GLU A 20 14.25 -21.83 1.32
C GLU A 20 14.34 -23.34 1.06
N GLU A 21 15.40 -24.01 1.51
CA GLU A 21 15.56 -25.46 1.37
C GLU A 21 15.05 -26.25 2.59
N ASP A 22 14.77 -25.59 3.72
CA ASP A 22 14.18 -26.23 4.89
C ASP A 22 12.71 -26.55 4.68
N ALA A 23 12.25 -27.65 5.29
CA ALA A 23 10.83 -27.97 5.31
C ALA A 23 10.03 -26.91 6.11
N PRO A 24 8.83 -26.51 5.66
CA PRO A 24 8.01 -25.52 6.38
C PRO A 24 7.72 -25.89 7.84
N SER A 25 7.69 -27.18 8.16
CA SER A 25 7.46 -27.69 9.52
C SER A 25 8.53 -27.26 10.54
N VAL A 26 9.70 -26.81 10.08
CA VAL A 26 10.73 -26.20 10.95
C VAL A 26 10.19 -24.95 11.64
N VAL A 27 9.45 -24.10 10.93
CA VAL A 27 8.82 -22.90 11.50
C VAL A 27 7.83 -23.27 12.59
N THR A 28 6.97 -24.26 12.33
CA THR A 28 6.00 -24.78 13.32
C THR A 28 6.71 -25.28 14.58
N ARG A 29 7.79 -26.05 14.43
CA ARG A 29 8.55 -26.61 15.55
C ARG A 29 9.23 -25.53 16.39
N MET A 30 9.75 -24.48 15.75
CA MET A 30 10.43 -23.39 16.44
C MET A 30 9.47 -22.42 17.12
N THR A 31 8.31 -22.18 16.53
CA THR A 31 7.35 -21.16 17.00
C THR A 31 6.21 -21.74 17.82
N GLY A 32 5.92 -23.04 17.71
CA GLY A 32 4.73 -23.67 18.27
C GLY A 32 3.43 -23.28 17.56
N VAL A 33 3.50 -22.49 16.47
CA VAL A 33 2.34 -21.99 15.73
C VAL A 33 2.06 -22.93 14.56
N GLN A 34 0.80 -23.36 14.43
CA GLN A 34 0.36 -24.11 13.27
C GLN A 34 0.09 -23.17 12.10
N PRO A 35 0.60 -23.48 10.89
CA PRO A 35 0.30 -22.68 9.71
C PRO A 35 -1.16 -22.84 9.32
N SER A 36 -1.73 -21.81 8.72
CA SER A 36 -2.97 -21.95 7.95
C SER A 36 -2.73 -22.75 6.67
N TRP A 37 -1.51 -22.65 6.12
CA TRP A 37 -1.10 -23.40 4.95
C TRP A 37 0.42 -23.56 4.89
N ALA A 38 0.88 -24.66 4.31
CA ALA A 38 2.28 -24.89 4.03
C ALA A 38 2.43 -25.66 2.72
N THR A 39 3.53 -25.43 2.00
CA THR A 39 3.85 -26.19 0.79
C THR A 39 5.34 -26.46 0.69
N THR A 40 5.66 -27.61 0.10
CA THR A 40 7.03 -28.02 -0.20
C THR A 40 7.31 -27.79 -1.69
N LYS A 41 8.51 -27.27 -2.00
CA LYS A 41 9.04 -27.08 -3.35
C LYS A 41 8.89 -28.36 -4.18
N GLY A 42 8.29 -28.23 -5.36
CA GLY A 42 8.06 -29.36 -6.27
C GLY A 42 6.75 -30.12 -6.04
N GLU A 43 5.97 -29.80 -4.99
CA GLU A 43 4.61 -30.31 -4.87
C GLU A 43 3.74 -29.75 -6.01
N ILE A 44 3.12 -30.64 -6.79
CA ILE A 44 2.21 -30.25 -7.86
C ILE A 44 0.95 -29.69 -7.21
N PHE A 45 0.76 -28.36 -7.28
CA PHE A 45 -0.42 -27.73 -6.70
C PHE A 45 -1.71 -28.31 -7.24
N ARG A 46 -2.44 -29.04 -6.40
CA ARG A 46 -3.91 -29.07 -6.47
C ARG A 46 -4.43 -27.82 -5.78
N THR A 47 -4.28 -26.70 -6.48
CA THR A 47 -5.01 -25.42 -6.37
C THR A 47 -5.65 -25.10 -5.01
N ARG A 48 -5.17 -24.05 -4.34
CA ARG A 48 -6.01 -23.27 -3.42
C ARG A 48 -7.22 -22.77 -4.24
N PRO A 49 -8.48 -23.14 -3.94
CA PRO A 49 -9.56 -22.26 -4.29
C PRO A 49 -9.38 -21.06 -3.36
N HIS A 50 -8.83 -19.96 -3.87
CA HIS A 50 -9.10 -18.69 -3.21
C HIS A 50 -10.62 -18.52 -3.30
N ASN A 51 -11.33 -18.82 -2.20
CA ASN A 51 -12.78 -18.63 -2.03
C ASN A 51 -13.18 -17.14 -2.09
N ALA A 52 -12.45 -16.32 -2.84
CA ALA A 52 -12.73 -14.93 -3.17
C ALA A 52 -13.27 -14.77 -4.59
N ILE A 53 -12.91 -15.67 -5.53
CA ILE A 53 -13.29 -15.57 -6.94
C ILE A 53 -13.60 -16.98 -7.47
N PRO A 54 -14.89 -17.33 -7.67
CA PRO A 54 -15.25 -18.58 -8.33
C PRO A 54 -14.62 -18.62 -9.74
N GLY A 55 -13.79 -19.64 -10.00
CA GLY A 55 -13.31 -19.93 -11.36
C GLY A 55 -12.02 -19.24 -11.82
N LYS A 56 -11.28 -18.53 -10.97
CA LYS A 56 -9.91 -18.09 -11.30
C LYS A 56 -8.88 -18.71 -10.35
N VAL A 57 -8.30 -19.81 -10.82
CA VAL A 57 -7.06 -20.39 -10.29
C VAL A 57 -5.97 -19.34 -10.47
N ILE A 58 -5.34 -18.85 -9.41
CA ILE A 58 -4.07 -18.11 -9.52
C ILE A 58 -2.97 -19.17 -9.61
N PRO A 59 -2.35 -19.41 -10.78
CA PRO A 59 -1.28 -20.38 -10.87
C PRO A 59 0.00 -19.79 -10.29
N GLY A 60 0.65 -20.52 -9.39
CA GLY A 60 2.12 -20.67 -9.43
C GLY A 60 3.02 -19.53 -8.96
N LYS A 61 2.63 -18.67 -8.01
CA LYS A 61 3.60 -17.72 -7.41
C LYS A 61 4.66 -18.41 -6.53
N PHE A 62 4.32 -19.58 -5.94
CA PHE A 62 5.16 -20.27 -4.95
C PHE A 62 5.61 -21.70 -5.35
N PHE A 63 5.45 -22.09 -6.62
CA PHE A 63 5.73 -23.48 -7.06
C PHE A 63 7.18 -23.93 -6.82
N LYS A 64 8.08 -22.97 -6.57
CA LYS A 64 9.52 -23.17 -6.46
C LYS A 64 10.06 -22.96 -5.04
N GLN A 65 9.20 -22.78 -4.04
CA GLN A 65 9.61 -22.39 -2.68
C GLN A 65 8.95 -23.28 -1.63
N ASN A 66 9.68 -23.57 -0.56
CA ASN A 66 9.09 -24.09 0.66
C ASN A 66 8.45 -22.93 1.41
N LEU A 67 7.14 -22.98 1.62
CA LEU A 67 6.39 -21.86 2.21
C LEU A 67 5.67 -22.31 3.47
N TRP A 68 5.80 -21.50 4.52
CA TRP A 68 4.94 -21.52 5.68
C TRP A 68 4.07 -20.26 5.68
N GLU A 69 2.75 -20.43 5.67
CA GLU A 69 1.77 -19.35 5.63
C GLU A 69 0.84 -19.41 6.84
N LEU A 70 0.62 -18.23 7.42
CA LEU A 70 -0.48 -17.98 8.33
C LEU A 70 -1.40 -16.95 7.70
N SER A 71 -2.68 -17.29 7.58
CA SER A 71 -3.67 -16.42 6.96
C SER A 71 -4.40 -15.59 8.02
N GLY A 72 -4.48 -14.29 7.79
CA GLY A 72 -5.28 -13.39 8.63
C GLY A 72 -6.76 -13.44 8.27
N THR A 73 -7.59 -12.78 9.08
CA THR A 73 -9.02 -12.67 8.81
C THR A 73 -9.29 -11.81 7.56
N ALA A 74 -10.05 -12.37 6.62
CA ALA A 74 -10.51 -11.63 5.44
C ALA A 74 -11.86 -10.95 5.74
N TYR A 75 -11.95 -9.65 5.48
CA TYR A 75 -13.17 -8.86 5.69
C TYR A 75 -13.83 -8.52 4.37
N PHE A 76 -15.16 -8.41 4.42
CA PHE A 76 -15.98 -7.92 3.33
C PHE A 76 -16.60 -6.58 3.72
N GLU A 77 -16.14 -5.50 3.10
CA GLU A 77 -16.69 -4.16 3.33
C GLU A 77 -17.72 -3.81 2.26
N LYS A 78 -18.80 -3.14 2.70
CA LYS A 78 -19.86 -2.67 1.79
C LYS A 78 -19.56 -1.32 1.18
N ASP A 79 -19.10 -0.31 1.95
CA ASP A 79 -19.13 1.05 1.42
C ASP A 79 -17.93 2.00 1.63
N ASP A 80 -16.90 1.67 2.42
CA ASP A 80 -15.87 2.66 2.77
C ASP A 80 -14.90 3.03 1.64
N HIS A 81 -14.62 4.34 1.52
CA HIS A 81 -13.61 4.88 0.61
C HIS A 81 -12.19 4.68 1.15
N LEU A 82 -12.04 4.57 2.47
CA LEU A 82 -10.78 4.33 3.15
C LEU A 82 -10.75 2.93 3.74
N ILE A 83 -9.98 2.06 3.11
CA ILE A 83 -9.80 0.67 3.52
C ILE A 83 -8.81 0.62 4.71
N PRO A 84 -9.15 -0.03 5.84
CA PRO A 84 -8.20 -0.24 6.93
C PRO A 84 -7.15 -1.29 6.57
N PHE A 85 -5.88 -1.06 6.93
CA PHE A 85 -4.85 -2.09 6.83
C PHE A 85 -5.02 -3.15 7.93
N LYS A 86 -5.16 -4.42 7.57
CA LYS A 86 -5.57 -5.50 8.50
C LYS A 86 -4.43 -6.49 8.80
N SER A 87 -3.43 -6.08 9.57
CA SER A 87 -2.34 -6.98 10.04
C SER A 87 -2.26 -7.14 11.56
N ILE A 88 -3.16 -6.50 12.32
CA ILE A 88 -3.06 -6.38 13.79
C ILE A 88 -3.02 -7.77 14.46
N ASP A 89 -3.94 -8.66 14.13
CA ASP A 89 -4.03 -9.99 14.75
C ASP A 89 -2.78 -10.84 14.49
N MET A 90 -2.20 -10.70 13.29
CA MET A 90 -0.98 -11.39 12.88
C MET A 90 0.24 -10.86 13.66
N LEU A 91 0.31 -9.54 13.82
CA LEU A 91 1.36 -8.90 14.61
C LEU A 91 1.26 -9.24 16.09
N GLU A 92 0.04 -9.31 16.66
CA GLU A 92 -0.17 -9.75 18.04
C GLU A 92 0.34 -11.17 18.27
N MET A 93 0.11 -12.08 17.32
CA MET A 93 0.63 -13.44 17.42
C MET A 93 2.17 -13.46 17.34
N ILE A 94 2.76 -12.71 16.39
CA ILE A 94 4.23 -12.58 16.30
C ILE A 94 4.81 -11.99 17.60
N GLU A 95 4.12 -11.02 18.21
CA GLU A 95 4.50 -10.40 19.49
C GLU A 95 4.40 -11.38 20.66
N LYS A 96 3.36 -12.22 20.72
CA LYS A 96 3.21 -13.27 21.75
C LYS A 96 4.33 -14.31 21.68
N GLN A 97 4.77 -14.67 20.47
CA GLN A 97 5.84 -15.65 20.23
C GLN A 97 7.15 -14.99 19.80
N LYS A 98 7.42 -13.77 20.28
CA LYS A 98 8.49 -12.89 19.78
C LYS A 98 9.87 -13.53 19.77
N SER A 99 10.26 -14.23 20.84
CA SER A 99 11.59 -14.85 20.94
C SER A 99 11.81 -15.93 19.87
N SER A 100 10.78 -16.73 19.58
CA SER A 100 10.82 -17.75 18.55
C SER A 100 10.81 -17.15 17.15
N PHE A 101 9.94 -16.18 16.89
CA PHE A 101 9.90 -15.49 15.59
C PHE A 101 11.18 -14.68 15.34
N GLN A 102 11.84 -14.12 16.36
CA GLN A 102 13.14 -13.48 16.19
C GLN A 102 14.21 -14.45 15.68
N LYS A 103 14.21 -15.71 16.11
CA LYS A 103 15.12 -16.74 15.58
C LYS A 103 14.80 -17.02 14.11
N ILE A 104 13.52 -17.21 13.78
CA ILE A 104 13.06 -17.38 12.39
C ILE A 104 13.50 -16.19 11.51
N PHE A 105 13.34 -14.96 12.01
CA PHE A 105 13.65 -13.75 11.24
C PHE A 105 15.15 -13.53 11.01
N ARG A 106 15.99 -14.13 11.85
CA ARG A 106 17.45 -14.20 11.64
C ARG A 106 17.84 -15.29 10.64
N ASN A 107 17.15 -16.43 10.67
CA ASN A 107 17.50 -17.59 9.87
C ASN A 107 16.97 -17.51 8.43
N TYR A 108 15.79 -16.91 8.23
CA TYR A 108 15.17 -16.82 6.91
C TYR A 108 15.16 -15.39 6.39
N LYS A 109 15.66 -15.24 5.17
CA LYS A 109 15.79 -13.94 4.50
C LYS A 109 14.45 -13.39 4.04
N TYR A 110 13.61 -14.25 3.46
CA TYR A 110 12.34 -13.85 2.86
C TYR A 110 11.17 -14.13 3.80
N LYS A 111 10.71 -13.05 4.42
CA LYS A 111 9.57 -13.00 5.32
C LYS A 111 8.70 -11.82 4.93
N CYS A 112 7.40 -12.05 4.74
CA CYS A 112 6.52 -11.12 4.05
C CYS A 112 5.15 -11.04 4.72
N LEU A 113 4.65 -9.83 4.94
CA LEU A 113 3.23 -9.57 5.13
C LEU A 113 2.62 -9.31 3.75
N LEU A 114 1.79 -10.21 3.26
CA LEU A 114 1.00 -9.99 2.06
C LEU A 114 -0.31 -9.32 2.45
N HIS A 115 -0.50 -8.06 2.10
CA HIS A 115 -1.81 -7.43 2.12
C HIS A 115 -2.51 -7.60 0.76
N PHE A 116 -3.66 -8.27 0.74
CA PHE A 116 -4.44 -8.44 -0.49
C PHE A 116 -5.74 -7.64 -0.44
N CYS A 117 -6.16 -7.15 -1.60
CA CYS A 117 -7.47 -6.53 -1.77
C CYS A 117 -8.06 -6.85 -3.16
N TYR A 118 -9.18 -7.56 -3.15
CA TYR A 118 -10.01 -7.83 -4.32
C TYR A 118 -11.20 -6.88 -4.28
N THR A 119 -11.30 -5.97 -5.24
CA THR A 119 -12.34 -4.93 -5.26
C THR A 119 -12.97 -4.86 -6.63
N ASN A 120 -14.20 -4.36 -6.74
CA ASN A 120 -14.74 -3.88 -8.02
C ASN A 120 -14.75 -2.35 -8.12
N ARG A 121 -14.01 -1.65 -7.24
CA ARG A 121 -13.86 -0.18 -7.24
C ARG A 121 -12.64 0.25 -8.04
N HIS A 122 -12.82 1.21 -8.93
CA HIS A 122 -11.76 1.81 -9.74
C HIS A 122 -10.88 2.80 -8.94
N LYS A 123 -11.33 3.24 -7.76
CA LYS A 123 -10.57 4.06 -6.81
C LYS A 123 -10.44 3.29 -5.50
N LEU A 124 -9.22 3.11 -5.02
CA LEU A 124 -8.93 2.56 -3.71
C LEU A 124 -8.05 3.54 -2.94
N GLN A 125 -8.44 3.81 -1.70
CA GLN A 125 -7.61 4.52 -0.75
C GLN A 125 -7.49 3.67 0.51
N PHE A 126 -6.28 3.57 1.06
CA PHE A 126 -6.07 3.02 2.40
C PHE A 126 -4.98 3.79 3.12
N ARG A 127 -5.08 3.83 4.44
CA ARG A 127 -4.11 4.50 5.31
C ARG A 127 -3.46 3.48 6.22
N ILE A 128 -2.15 3.54 6.30
CA ILE A 128 -1.37 2.80 7.30
C ILE A 128 -0.95 3.80 8.38
N PRO A 129 -1.48 3.64 9.61
CA PRO A 129 -1.19 4.56 10.70
C PRO A 129 0.25 4.40 11.22
N PRO A 130 0.85 5.47 11.80
CA PRO A 130 2.22 5.44 12.32
C PRO A 130 2.49 4.30 13.32
N GLU A 131 1.51 3.99 14.16
CA GLU A 131 1.60 2.97 15.20
C GLU A 131 1.88 1.59 14.60
N LEU A 132 1.32 1.32 13.42
CA LEU A 132 1.48 0.04 12.76
C LEU A 132 2.88 -0.10 12.16
N TRP A 133 3.41 0.97 11.56
CA TRP A 133 4.79 0.97 11.06
C TRP A 133 5.80 0.71 12.17
N LYS A 134 5.58 1.29 13.36
CA LYS A 134 6.43 1.06 14.53
C LYS A 134 6.39 -0.38 15.02
N ARG A 135 5.25 -1.07 14.87
CA ARG A 135 5.13 -2.50 15.20
C ARG A 135 5.82 -3.40 14.19
N ILE A 136 5.74 -3.08 12.89
CA ILE A 136 6.33 -3.90 11.81
C ILE A 136 7.85 -3.66 11.65
N ALA A 137 8.31 -2.42 11.85
CA ALA A 137 9.71 -2.00 11.65
C ALA A 137 10.77 -2.88 12.33
N PRO A 138 10.62 -3.30 13.60
CA PRO A 138 11.61 -4.12 14.30
C PRO A 138 11.83 -5.50 13.70
N TYR A 139 10.86 -6.01 12.93
CA TYR A 139 10.89 -7.37 12.39
C TYR A 139 11.53 -7.45 11.00
N GLY A 140 11.72 -6.32 10.31
CA GLY A 140 12.31 -6.28 8.97
C GLY A 140 11.51 -7.12 7.95
N LEU A 141 10.18 -7.14 8.07
CA LEU A 141 9.28 -7.90 7.18
C LEU A 141 9.03 -7.15 5.89
N LEU A 142 9.21 -7.79 4.73
CA LEU A 142 8.69 -7.25 3.48
C LEU A 142 7.18 -7.05 3.60
N VAL A 143 6.65 -5.99 3.00
CA VAL A 143 5.18 -5.81 2.88
C VAL A 143 4.84 -5.84 1.40
N ASP A 144 4.16 -6.89 0.96
CA ASP A 144 3.66 -7.02 -0.41
C ASP A 144 2.19 -6.63 -0.44
N PHE A 145 1.80 -5.84 -1.44
CA PHE A 145 0.42 -5.52 -1.74
C PHE A 145 0.02 -6.21 -3.02
N ASP A 146 -1.01 -7.06 -2.97
CA ASP A 146 -1.59 -7.72 -4.13
C ASP A 146 -3.03 -7.24 -4.33
N LEU A 147 -3.22 -6.43 -5.37
CA LEU A 147 -4.43 -5.65 -5.55
C LEU A 147 -5.07 -6.00 -6.89
N TYR A 148 -6.34 -6.36 -6.84
CA TYR A 148 -7.03 -6.91 -7.99
C TYR A 148 -8.41 -6.27 -8.18
N LEU A 149 -8.64 -5.77 -9.40
CA LEU A 149 -9.92 -5.23 -9.84
C LEU A 149 -10.78 -6.32 -10.48
N LEU A 150 -11.85 -6.70 -9.78
CA LEU A 150 -12.95 -7.56 -10.22
C LEU A 150 -13.81 -6.82 -11.26
N SER A 151 -13.49 -6.95 -12.55
CA SER A 151 -14.36 -6.47 -13.63
C SER A 151 -15.45 -7.49 -14.00
N LYS A 152 -16.70 -7.02 -14.17
CA LYS A 152 -17.83 -7.81 -14.69
C LYS A 152 -17.81 -7.96 -16.22
N SER A 153 -17.01 -7.18 -16.96
CA SER A 153 -17.07 -7.18 -18.42
C SER A 153 -16.44 -8.45 -19.01
N LYS A 154 -17.29 -9.40 -19.42
CA LYS A 154 -16.91 -10.44 -20.37
C LYS A 154 -16.36 -9.76 -21.62
N LYS A 155 -15.13 -10.12 -22.04
CA LYS A 155 -14.57 -9.79 -23.36
C LYS A 155 -14.68 -8.30 -23.76
N ASN A 156 -13.90 -7.41 -23.14
CA ASN A 156 -13.62 -6.11 -23.75
C ASN A 156 -12.15 -6.08 -24.19
N ASN A 157 -11.94 -5.83 -25.48
CA ASN A 157 -10.67 -5.89 -26.22
C ASN A 157 -9.48 -5.28 -25.45
N ILE A 158 -8.69 -6.14 -24.81
CA ILE A 158 -7.58 -5.81 -23.90
C ILE A 158 -6.36 -5.22 -24.64
N ASN A 159 -6.39 -5.13 -25.98
CA ASN A 159 -5.26 -4.65 -26.79
C ASN A 159 -5.14 -3.13 -26.91
N ARG A 160 -5.96 -2.31 -26.22
CA ARG A 160 -5.99 -0.85 -26.43
C ARG A 160 -5.58 0.06 -25.27
N ILE A 161 -5.23 -0.45 -24.08
CA ILE A 161 -4.57 0.41 -23.08
C ILE A 161 -3.05 0.26 -23.25
N LYS A 162 -2.50 1.05 -24.17
CA LYS A 162 -1.06 1.14 -24.47
C LYS A 162 -0.30 2.13 -23.58
N THR A 163 -0.91 2.70 -22.53
CA THR A 163 -0.31 3.82 -21.76
C THR A 163 -0.17 3.52 -20.27
N GLY A 164 1.06 3.78 -19.79
CA GLY A 164 1.74 3.40 -18.54
C GLY A 164 0.94 3.28 -17.26
N THR A 165 1.30 2.26 -16.46
CA THR A 165 1.12 2.38 -15.00
C THR A 165 2.05 3.49 -14.52
N GLU A 166 1.48 4.45 -13.79
CA GLU A 166 2.21 5.59 -13.25
C GLU A 166 2.19 5.51 -11.74
N MET A 167 3.31 5.79 -11.09
CA MET A 167 3.42 5.79 -9.64
C MET A 167 4.11 7.07 -9.17
N GLY A 168 4.02 7.33 -7.88
CA GLY A 168 4.99 8.18 -7.20
C GLY A 168 4.63 8.52 -5.76
N CYS A 169 5.40 9.43 -5.19
CA CYS A 169 5.40 9.73 -3.77
C CYS A 169 5.27 11.24 -3.52
N THR A 170 4.46 11.61 -2.53
CA THR A 170 4.21 12.99 -2.13
C THR A 170 4.28 13.10 -0.62
N LEU A 171 5.05 14.06 -0.11
CA LEU A 171 4.94 14.53 1.27
C LEU A 171 3.92 15.67 1.31
N TYR A 172 2.90 15.55 2.15
CA TYR A 172 1.93 16.63 2.38
C TYR A 172 1.90 17.04 3.84
N ILE A 173 1.70 18.34 4.06
CA ILE A 173 1.54 18.95 5.39
C ILE A 173 0.36 19.91 5.33
N GLU A 174 -0.76 19.55 5.97
CA GLU A 174 -1.93 20.42 6.10
C GLU A 174 -1.71 21.41 7.26
N THR A 175 -1.61 22.70 6.95
CA THR A 175 -1.25 23.75 7.93
C THR A 175 -2.46 24.38 8.63
N GLY A 176 -3.67 23.86 8.37
CA GLY A 176 -4.92 24.31 8.97
C GLY A 176 -5.25 25.75 8.56
N LYS A 177 -5.26 26.67 9.52
CA LYS A 177 -5.50 28.10 9.27
C LYS A 177 -4.26 28.89 8.86
N ASN A 178 -3.06 28.32 9.04
CA ASN A 178 -1.80 29.03 8.73
C ASN A 178 -1.51 28.98 7.24
N ASP A 179 -0.82 30.01 6.70
CA ASP A 179 -0.29 29.94 5.34
C ASP A 179 0.69 28.76 5.22
N PRO A 180 0.58 27.92 4.19
CA PRO A 180 1.48 26.79 3.94
C PRO A 180 2.98 27.13 3.93
N VAL A 181 3.35 28.38 3.60
CA VAL A 181 4.74 28.86 3.57
C VAL A 181 5.46 28.69 4.91
N ILE A 182 4.73 28.64 6.02
CA ILE A 182 5.30 28.39 7.36
C ILE A 182 6.13 27.10 7.43
N VAL A 183 5.79 26.09 6.62
CA VAL A 183 6.58 24.85 6.54
C VAL A 183 7.97 25.13 5.96
N THR A 184 8.04 25.96 4.92
CA THR A 184 9.31 26.39 4.32
C THR A 184 10.12 27.22 5.28
N GLU A 185 9.52 28.13 6.04
CA GLU A 185 10.21 28.91 7.07
C GLU A 185 10.81 28.01 8.16
N MET A 186 10.08 26.96 8.57
CA MET A 186 10.53 26.04 9.62
C MET A 186 11.62 25.06 9.14
N THR A 187 11.59 24.68 7.87
CA THR A 187 12.44 23.61 7.33
C THR A 187 13.56 24.11 6.43
N GLY A 188 13.44 25.30 5.84
CA GLY A 188 14.31 25.76 4.77
C GLY A 188 14.12 25.00 3.45
N VAL A 189 13.01 24.26 3.29
CA VAL A 189 12.69 23.49 2.09
C VAL A 189 11.56 24.17 1.34
N SER A 190 11.77 24.46 0.06
CA SER A 190 10.72 24.98 -0.81
C SER A 190 9.75 23.88 -1.22
N PRO A 191 8.43 24.15 -1.29
CA PRO A 191 7.46 23.19 -1.79
C PRO A 191 7.58 23.04 -3.29
N THR A 192 7.13 21.90 -3.80
CA THR A 192 6.81 21.76 -5.22
C THR A 192 5.49 22.44 -5.55
N ARG A 193 4.55 22.41 -4.61
CA ARG A 193 3.21 22.99 -4.77
C ARG A 193 2.63 23.42 -3.43
N ILE A 194 1.82 24.47 -3.48
CA ILE A 194 1.02 24.95 -2.35
C ILE A 194 -0.45 24.99 -2.77
N LYS A 195 -1.34 24.53 -1.89
CA LYS A 195 -2.78 24.79 -1.94
C LYS A 195 -3.15 25.79 -0.86
N ARG A 196 -3.92 26.83 -1.20
CA ARG A 196 -4.41 27.83 -0.25
C ARG A 196 -5.93 27.79 -0.23
N LYS A 197 -6.50 27.61 0.96
CA LYS A 197 -7.94 27.55 1.16
C LYS A 197 -8.62 28.77 0.52
N GLY A 198 -9.65 28.52 -0.28
CA GLY A 198 -10.42 29.56 -0.97
C GLY A 198 -9.78 30.09 -2.25
N TYR A 199 -8.64 29.55 -2.68
CA TYR A 199 -8.09 29.82 -4.01
C TYR A 199 -8.56 28.75 -5.00
N PRO A 200 -8.80 29.11 -6.27
CA PRO A 200 -9.24 28.15 -7.27
C PRO A 200 -8.10 27.17 -7.60
N ASP A 201 -8.39 25.87 -7.50
CA ASP A 201 -7.62 24.77 -8.05
C ASP A 201 -7.94 24.73 -9.55
N ILE A 202 -7.19 25.46 -10.38
CA ILE A 202 -7.44 25.53 -11.83
C ILE A 202 -6.68 24.39 -12.52
N PRO A 203 -7.32 23.32 -13.00
CA PRO A 203 -6.86 22.64 -14.19
C PRO A 203 -7.40 23.42 -15.40
N TYR A 204 -6.49 23.81 -16.29
CA TYR A 204 -6.86 24.36 -17.59
C TYR A 204 -7.75 23.36 -18.36
N THR A 205 -8.71 23.91 -19.11
CA THR A 205 -9.59 23.31 -20.15
C THR A 205 -10.85 22.57 -19.70
N GLU A 206 -11.95 23.31 -19.53
CA GLU A 206 -13.13 23.26 -20.40
C GLU A 206 -14.08 24.41 -20.02
N LEU A 207 -14.49 25.20 -21.02
CA LEU A 207 -15.38 26.36 -20.88
C LEU A 207 -16.68 25.94 -20.17
N GLY A 208 -16.84 26.36 -18.90
CA GLY A 208 -18.11 26.26 -18.17
C GLY A 208 -18.09 25.54 -16.81
N THR A 209 -16.94 25.09 -16.30
CA THR A 209 -16.88 24.47 -14.96
C THR A 209 -16.67 25.51 -13.85
N HIS A 210 -17.49 25.45 -12.80
CA HIS A 210 -17.33 26.28 -11.60
C HIS A 210 -15.92 26.10 -11.00
N PRO A 211 -15.25 27.16 -10.54
CA PRO A 211 -13.94 27.03 -9.90
C PRO A 211 -14.04 26.10 -8.69
N VAL A 212 -13.28 25.00 -8.71
CA VAL A 212 -13.10 24.14 -7.54
C VAL A 212 -12.14 24.89 -6.63
N PHE A 213 -12.60 25.34 -5.48
CA PHE A 213 -11.74 26.02 -4.52
C PHE A 213 -11.06 25.01 -3.61
N ASP A 214 -9.79 25.23 -3.33
CA ASP A 214 -9.08 24.46 -2.31
C ASP A 214 -9.79 24.61 -0.96
N GLU A 215 -10.11 23.49 -0.34
CA GLU A 215 -10.78 23.50 0.96
C GLU A 215 -9.80 23.70 2.13
N LYS A 216 -8.50 23.56 1.85
CA LYS A 216 -7.44 23.40 2.86
C LYS A 216 -6.15 24.11 2.45
N ASN A 217 -5.43 24.60 3.46
CA ASN A 217 -4.05 25.04 3.32
C ASN A 217 -3.12 23.83 3.40
N VAL A 218 -2.40 23.55 2.32
CA VAL A 218 -1.52 22.39 2.24
C VAL A 218 -0.21 22.73 1.55
N TRP A 219 0.89 22.34 2.17
CA TRP A 219 2.23 22.37 1.61
C TRP A 219 2.58 20.99 1.06
N PHE A 220 3.04 20.91 -0.19
CA PHE A 220 3.41 19.66 -0.84
C PHE A 220 4.88 19.66 -1.26
N TYR A 221 5.51 18.49 -1.11
CA TYR A 221 6.73 18.14 -1.81
C TYR A 221 6.48 16.85 -2.58
N ASP A 222 6.35 16.99 -3.89
CA ASP A 222 6.11 15.92 -4.84
C ASP A 222 7.46 15.50 -5.43
N THR A 223 7.74 14.21 -5.54
CA THR A 223 8.85 13.74 -6.40
C THR A 223 8.48 13.78 -7.88
N PHE A 224 7.27 14.23 -8.20
CA PHE A 224 6.71 14.35 -9.54
C PHE A 224 7.08 15.69 -10.18
N ASP A 225 8.35 15.89 -10.48
CA ASP A 225 8.73 16.87 -11.48
C ASP A 225 8.81 16.15 -12.84
N ASN A 226 7.68 16.06 -13.55
CA ASN A 226 7.48 15.45 -14.87
C ASN A 226 7.95 13.98 -15.10
N ARG A 227 8.47 13.30 -14.07
CA ARG A 227 8.96 11.92 -14.13
C ARG A 227 7.96 10.96 -13.49
N LYS A 228 7.01 10.49 -14.28
CA LYS A 228 6.08 9.42 -13.87
C LYS A 228 6.88 8.12 -13.71
N ALA A 229 6.87 7.55 -12.49
CA ALA A 229 7.47 6.23 -12.27
C ALA A 229 6.68 5.20 -13.07
N SER A 230 7.37 4.49 -13.97
CA SER A 230 6.73 3.49 -14.83
C SER A 230 6.78 2.08 -14.24
N LYS A 231 7.66 1.88 -13.25
CA LYS A 231 7.91 0.60 -12.59
C LYS A 231 8.14 0.77 -11.09
N TYR A 232 8.02 -0.34 -10.37
CA TYR A 232 8.19 -0.42 -8.91
C TYR A 232 9.51 0.19 -8.40
N PHE A 233 10.63 -0.04 -9.09
CA PHE A 233 11.93 0.50 -8.67
C PHE A 233 11.96 2.03 -8.67
N ASP A 234 11.26 2.67 -9.61
CA ASP A 234 11.17 4.12 -9.69
C ASP A 234 10.38 4.67 -8.48
N LEU A 235 9.31 3.98 -8.04
CA LEU A 235 8.56 4.36 -6.84
C LEU A 235 9.41 4.26 -5.57
N VAL A 236 10.25 3.23 -5.46
CA VAL A 236 11.20 3.08 -4.34
C VAL A 236 12.22 4.23 -4.35
N TYR A 237 12.77 4.56 -5.53
CA TYR A 237 13.70 5.68 -5.68
C TYR A 237 13.06 7.01 -5.26
N GLN A 238 11.86 7.30 -5.78
CA GLN A 238 11.12 8.52 -5.45
C GLN A 238 10.78 8.61 -3.96
N SER A 239 10.34 7.50 -3.37
CA SER A 239 10.09 7.46 -1.93
C SER A 239 11.36 7.69 -1.12
N THR A 240 12.50 7.16 -1.58
CA THR A 240 13.81 7.36 -0.96
C THR A 240 14.22 8.82 -1.00
N GLU A 241 13.98 9.53 -2.10
CA GLU A 241 14.30 10.96 -2.24
C GLU A 241 13.57 11.82 -1.20
N ILE A 242 12.26 11.61 -0.99
CA ILE A 242 11.52 12.32 0.06
C ILE A 242 12.06 11.97 1.44
N LEU A 243 12.36 10.70 1.69
CA LEU A 243 12.90 10.28 2.98
C LEU A 243 14.29 10.88 3.24
N ASP A 244 15.15 10.93 2.23
CA ASP A 244 16.49 11.54 2.31
C ASP A 244 16.37 13.05 2.60
N LEU A 245 15.45 13.74 1.92
CA LEU A 245 15.13 15.15 2.17
C LEU A 245 14.68 15.37 3.62
N VAL A 246 13.72 14.58 4.11
CA VAL A 246 13.20 14.72 5.47
C VAL A 246 14.29 14.42 6.50
N GLU A 247 15.08 13.36 6.28
CA GLU A 247 16.17 12.97 7.17
C GLU A 247 17.29 14.01 7.21
N SER A 248 17.60 14.66 6.09
CA SER A 248 18.60 15.74 6.04
C SER A 248 18.24 16.94 6.93
N ARG A 249 16.95 17.12 7.24
CA ARG A 249 16.43 18.19 8.11
C ARG A 249 15.49 17.65 9.19
N LEU A 250 15.82 16.49 9.75
CA LEU A 250 14.93 15.69 10.60
C LEU A 250 14.35 16.46 11.78
N GLU A 251 15.16 17.25 12.49
CA GLU A 251 14.68 18.00 13.66
C GLU A 251 13.68 19.10 13.29
N SER A 252 13.87 19.77 12.15
CA SER A 252 12.90 20.75 11.64
C SER A 252 11.60 20.07 11.24
N PHE A 253 11.66 18.97 10.48
CA PHE A 253 10.47 18.23 10.08
C PHE A 253 9.75 17.60 11.28
N ARG A 254 10.47 17.14 12.30
CA ARG A 254 9.86 16.68 13.57
C ARG A 254 9.05 17.78 14.25
N LYS A 255 9.55 19.02 14.27
CA LYS A 255 8.79 20.17 14.80
C LYS A 255 7.54 20.43 13.96
N VAL A 256 7.66 20.37 12.63
CA VAL A 256 6.54 20.50 11.69
C VAL A 256 5.48 19.43 11.94
N PHE A 257 5.84 18.13 11.96
CA PHE A 257 4.89 17.03 12.20
C PHE A 257 4.28 17.05 13.61
N ARG A 258 4.99 17.59 14.61
CA ARG A 258 4.42 17.82 15.94
C ARG A 258 3.36 18.91 15.91
N ARG A 259 3.59 19.99 15.16
CA ARG A 259 2.68 21.15 15.04
C ARG A 259 1.48 20.87 14.14
N PHE A 260 1.69 20.20 13.01
CA PHE A 260 0.69 19.94 11.98
C PHE A 260 0.40 18.44 11.91
N LYS A 261 -0.63 18.00 12.64
CA LYS A 261 -0.95 16.58 12.81
C LYS A 261 -1.48 15.91 11.54
N ASN A 262 -2.10 16.69 10.66
CA ASN A 262 -2.61 16.24 9.37
C ASN A 262 -1.50 16.29 8.31
N SER A 263 -0.40 15.57 8.56
CA SER A 263 0.73 15.44 7.64
C SER A 263 1.00 13.97 7.37
N GLY A 264 1.50 13.63 6.20
CA GLY A 264 1.75 12.25 5.83
C GLY A 264 2.50 12.10 4.51
N LEU A 265 2.80 10.85 4.19
CA LEU A 265 3.25 10.47 2.85
C LEU A 265 2.06 9.92 2.08
N ILE A 266 1.96 10.24 0.79
CA ILE A 266 1.03 9.60 -0.12
C ILE A 266 1.82 8.86 -1.18
N LEU A 267 1.53 7.58 -1.33
CA LEU A 267 1.99 6.74 -2.44
C LEU A 267 0.84 6.63 -3.44
N HIS A 268 1.01 7.30 -4.57
CA HIS A 268 0.02 7.36 -5.63
C HIS A 268 0.34 6.32 -6.71
N CYS A 269 -0.67 5.64 -7.23
CA CYS A 269 -0.53 4.78 -8.40
C CYS A 269 -1.75 4.86 -9.31
N SER A 270 -1.53 5.17 -10.58
CA SER A 270 -2.52 5.06 -11.65
C SER A 270 -2.21 3.82 -12.47
N MET A 271 -3.07 2.81 -12.43
CA MET A 271 -2.83 1.47 -12.96
C MET A 271 -3.52 1.28 -14.31
N GLY A 272 -2.76 0.90 -15.33
CA GLY A 272 -3.32 0.49 -16.63
C GLY A 272 -3.85 -0.96 -16.65
N HIS A 273 -3.61 -1.74 -15.60
CA HIS A 273 -3.91 -3.17 -15.53
C HIS A 273 -4.87 -3.53 -14.37
N TYR A 274 -5.61 -4.63 -14.52
CA TYR A 274 -6.56 -5.12 -13.51
C TYR A 274 -5.90 -5.81 -12.29
N ASN A 275 -4.65 -6.23 -12.41
CA ASN A 275 -3.83 -6.73 -11.30
C ASN A 275 -2.64 -5.79 -11.13
N PHE A 276 -2.36 -5.41 -9.90
CA PHE A 276 -1.15 -4.70 -9.54
C PHE A 276 -0.56 -5.26 -8.26
N GLN A 277 0.74 -5.52 -8.33
CA GLN A 277 1.52 -5.90 -7.17
C GLN A 277 2.65 -4.90 -6.96
N PHE A 278 2.80 -4.44 -5.72
CA PHE A 278 3.98 -3.69 -5.31
C PHE A 278 4.45 -4.15 -3.94
N ARG A 279 5.68 -3.78 -3.60
CA ARG A 279 6.38 -4.22 -2.40
C ARG A 279 6.85 -3.01 -1.61
N ILE A 280 7.11 -3.14 -0.32
CA ILE A 280 7.82 -2.13 0.46
C ILE A 280 8.98 -2.85 1.15
N ARG A 281 10.21 -2.36 0.92
CA ARG A 281 11.47 -3.03 1.30
C ARG A 281 11.98 -2.66 2.68
N PRO A 282 12.51 -3.62 3.49
CA PRO A 282 13.29 -3.44 4.72
C PRO A 282 13.32 -2.08 5.41
N ASP A 283 14.21 -1.35 4.78
CA ASP A 283 14.74 -0.04 5.04
C ASP A 283 13.66 1.05 4.99
N MET A 284 12.72 0.97 4.05
CA MET A 284 11.80 2.07 3.77
C MET A 284 10.82 2.34 4.92
N TRP A 285 10.07 1.35 5.43
CA TRP A 285 9.17 1.64 6.57
C TRP A 285 9.93 1.76 7.89
N GLN A 286 11.15 1.22 8.03
CA GLN A 286 12.00 1.53 9.18
C GLN A 286 12.33 3.03 9.24
N ARG A 287 12.58 3.64 8.08
CA ARG A 287 12.76 5.10 7.96
C ARG A 287 11.46 5.85 8.24
N ILE A 288 10.34 5.45 7.62
CA ILE A 288 9.01 6.06 7.84
C ILE A 288 8.60 5.97 9.32
N ALA A 289 8.84 4.85 9.99
CA ALA A 289 8.50 4.65 11.41
C ALA A 289 9.17 5.68 12.33
N LYS A 290 10.35 6.20 11.97
CA LYS A 290 11.06 7.26 12.71
C LYS A 290 10.37 8.62 12.60
N LEU A 291 9.59 8.84 11.55
CA LEU A 291 8.92 10.11 11.26
C LEU A 291 7.59 10.27 12.01
N ASN A 292 6.99 9.15 12.43
CA ASN A 292 5.71 9.12 13.13
C ASN A 292 4.57 9.80 12.36
N ILE A 293 4.51 9.55 11.05
CA ILE A 293 3.47 10.04 10.15
C ILE A 293 2.76 8.88 9.44
N PRO A 294 1.47 9.01 9.08
CA PRO A 294 0.77 8.02 8.29
C PRO A 294 1.33 7.93 6.87
N VAL A 295 1.08 6.78 6.24
CA VAL A 295 1.25 6.60 4.79
C VAL A 295 -0.10 6.30 4.19
N ASP A 296 -0.53 7.15 3.28
CA ASP A 296 -1.74 7.02 2.49
C ASP A 296 -1.37 6.35 1.15
N PHE A 297 -2.15 5.38 0.73
CA PHE A 297 -2.06 4.79 -0.60
C PHE A 297 -3.25 5.24 -1.40
N TYR A 298 -3.00 5.82 -2.56
CA TYR A 298 -4.04 6.32 -3.45
C TYR A 298 -3.91 5.64 -4.80
N LEU A 299 -4.83 4.73 -5.09
CA LEU A 299 -4.74 3.84 -6.25
C LEU A 299 -5.92 4.06 -7.17
N TYR A 300 -5.62 4.25 -8.44
CA TYR A 300 -6.58 4.61 -9.48
C TYR A 300 -6.44 3.67 -10.68
N TYR A 301 -7.46 2.91 -11.02
CA TYR A 301 -7.45 2.09 -12.23
C TYR A 301 -7.86 2.94 -13.45
N ILE A 302 -6.95 3.06 -14.42
CA ILE A 302 -7.10 3.89 -15.64
C ILE A 302 -8.06 3.24 -16.65
N SER A 303 -8.47 1.97 -16.47
CA SER A 303 -9.41 1.31 -17.39
C SER A 303 -10.71 2.11 -17.49
N THR A 304 -10.94 2.71 -18.66
CA THR A 304 -12.11 3.53 -19.00
C THR A 304 -13.41 2.80 -18.65
N PRO A 305 -14.39 3.49 -18.04
CA PRO A 305 -15.69 2.93 -17.77
C PRO A 305 -16.48 2.85 -19.08
N TYR A 306 -16.66 1.65 -19.62
CA TYR A 306 -17.97 1.29 -20.18
C TYR A 306 -18.63 0.42 -19.12
N PHE A 307 -19.14 1.09 -18.08
CA PHE A 307 -20.20 0.52 -17.26
C PHE A 307 -21.48 1.03 -17.91
N ASP A 308 -22.05 0.25 -18.82
CA ASP A 308 -23.46 0.44 -19.14
C ASP A 308 -24.26 0.05 -17.88
N ASP A 309 -25.18 0.92 -17.49
CA ASP A 309 -26.08 0.81 -16.34
C ASP A 309 -26.87 -0.52 -16.32
#